data_AF-A0A7Y4QPD2-F1
#
_entry.id   AF-A0A7Y4QPD2-F1
#
_cell.length_a   1.000
_cell.length_b   1.000
_cell.length_c   1.000
_cell.angle_alpha   90.00
_cell.angle_beta   90.00
_cell.angle_gamma   90.00
#
_symmetry.space_group_name_H-M   'P 1'
#
loop_
_entity.id
_entity.type
_entity.pdbx_description
1 polymer ?
#
loop_
_entity_poly.entity_id
_entity_poly.type
_entity_poly.pdbx_seq_one_letter_code
_entity_poly.pdbx_strand_id
1 'polypeptide(L)'
;MNRVFLTLFAIVAALAMFIFYYRWDSGTNRGRTTGYYGKFNNVSNALAGLQEVTILDCWLHGDITLEEFEFKIKTSNGLTQKLFFAESSPIRELVGGQLTNALLKEIQLGLTAQATNSVPWLGFE
;
A
#
# COMPACT_ATOMS: atom_id res chain seq x y z
N MET A 1 -35.90 -8.00 31.04
CA MET A 1 -35.28 -7.55 29.78
C MET A 1 -36.00 -8.24 28.63
N ASN A 2 -36.53 -7.48 27.66
CA ASN A 2 -37.39 -8.04 26.62
C ASN A 2 -36.55 -8.91 25.67
N ARG A 3 -37.00 -10.14 25.36
CA ARG A 3 -36.27 -11.07 24.46
C ARG A 3 -35.97 -10.43 23.10
N VAL A 4 -36.88 -9.59 22.60
CA VAL A 4 -36.70 -8.82 21.36
C VAL A 4 -35.50 -7.86 21.42
N PHE A 5 -35.30 -7.17 22.55
CA PHE A 5 -34.17 -6.27 22.74
C PHE A 5 -32.83 -7.01 22.77
N LEU A 6 -32.79 -8.18 23.43
CA LEU A 6 -31.62 -9.06 23.46
C LEU A 6 -31.24 -9.53 22.05
N THR A 7 -32.22 -9.95 21.26
CA THR A 7 -31.99 -10.39 19.88
C THR A 7 -31.48 -9.26 19.00
N LEU A 8 -32.10 -8.08 19.06
CA LEU A 8 -31.65 -6.91 18.30
C LEU A 8 -30.22 -6.49 18.67
N PHE A 9 -29.91 -6.47 19.97
CA PHE A 9 -28.56 -6.16 20.44
C PHE A 9 -27.53 -7.17 19.91
N ALA A 10 -27.85 -8.47 19.95
CA ALA A 10 -26.97 -9.51 19.44
C ALA A 10 -26.70 -9.37 17.93
N ILE A 11 -27.73 -9.03 17.14
CA ILE A 11 -27.58 -8.79 15.69
C ILE A 11 -26.67 -7.58 15.42
N VAL A 12 -26.90 -6.46 16.12
CA VAL A 12 -26.08 -5.25 15.95
C VAL A 12 -24.62 -5.50 16.36
N ALA A 13 -24.41 -6.20 17.48
CA ALA A 13 -23.07 -6.57 17.94
C ALA A 13 -22.37 -7.50 16.94
N ALA A 14 -23.08 -8.48 16.38
CA ALA A 14 -22.53 -9.37 15.34
C ALA A 14 -22.15 -8.61 14.07
N LEU A 15 -22.98 -7.66 13.63
CA LEU A 15 -22.68 -6.81 12.48
C LEU A 15 -21.46 -5.92 12.72
N ALA A 16 -21.36 -5.29 13.90
CA ALA A 16 -20.21 -4.48 14.26
C ALA A 16 -18.92 -5.32 14.30
N MET A 17 -18.97 -6.49 14.97
CA MET A 17 -17.84 -7.43 15.00
C MET A 17 -17.42 -7.89 13.60
N PHE A 18 -18.39 -8.17 12.72
CA PHE A 18 -18.12 -8.52 11.34
C PHE A 18 -17.42 -7.39 10.58
N ILE A 19 -17.88 -6.15 10.72
CA ILE A 19 -17.25 -4.97 10.10
C ILE A 19 -15.82 -4.78 10.62
N PHE A 20 -15.61 -4.86 11.94
CA PHE A 20 -14.27 -4.74 12.54
C PHE A 20 -13.33 -5.86 12.08
N TYR A 21 -13.81 -7.10 12.07
CA TYR A 21 -13.06 -8.25 11.58
C TYR A 21 -12.69 -8.07 10.11
N TYR A 22 -13.65 -7.65 9.28
CA TYR A 22 -13.43 -7.42 7.85
C TYR A 22 -12.41 -6.30 7.61
N ARG A 23 -12.47 -5.20 8.36
CA ARG A 23 -11.48 -4.11 8.27
C ARG A 23 -10.08 -4.57 8.72
N TRP A 24 -10.00 -5.35 9.79
CA TRP A 24 -8.74 -5.90 10.28
C TRP A 24 -8.12 -6.91 9.31
N ASP A 25 -8.91 -7.82 8.75
CA ASP A 25 -8.46 -8.77 7.72
C ASP A 25 -8.04 -8.04 6.44
N SER A 26 -8.77 -6.99 6.04
CA SER A 26 -8.41 -6.18 4.87
C SER A 26 -7.14 -5.37 5.08
N GLY A 27 -6.87 -4.90 6.31
CA GLY A 27 -5.63 -4.21 6.67
C GLY A 27 -4.43 -5.16 6.83
N THR A 28 -4.68 -6.45 7.04
CA THR A 28 -3.63 -7.47 7.20
C THR A 28 -3.50 -8.24 5.89
N ASN A 29 -2.70 -7.74 4.94
CA ASN A 29 -2.48 -8.43 3.66
C ASN A 29 -1.81 -9.80 3.89
N ARG A 30 -2.62 -10.88 3.93
CA ARG A 30 -2.17 -12.28 4.10
C ARG A 30 -1.59 -12.88 2.80
N GLY A 31 -1.05 -12.06 1.90
CA GLY A 31 -0.53 -12.50 0.61
C GLY A 31 -1.60 -12.83 -0.45
N ARG A 32 -2.82 -12.31 -0.28
CA ARG A 32 -3.90 -12.53 -1.26
C ARG A 32 -3.78 -11.52 -2.41
N THR A 33 -3.63 -12.01 -3.63
CA THR A 33 -3.58 -11.18 -4.85
C THR A 33 -4.96 -10.74 -5.35
N THR A 34 -6.04 -11.22 -4.74
CA THR A 34 -7.43 -10.98 -5.14
C THR A 34 -8.25 -10.46 -3.96
N GLY A 35 -9.26 -9.65 -4.24
CA GLY A 35 -10.15 -9.04 -3.24
C GLY A 35 -10.39 -7.55 -3.49
N TYR A 36 -11.04 -6.91 -2.53
CA TYR A 36 -11.49 -5.51 -2.61
C TYR A 36 -10.35 -4.51 -2.90
N TYR A 37 -9.14 -4.81 -2.42
CA TYR A 37 -7.92 -4.03 -2.64
C TYR A 37 -6.89 -4.80 -3.46
N GLY A 38 -7.33 -5.49 -4.52
CA GLY A 38 -6.48 -6.40 -5.30
C GLY A 38 -5.19 -5.75 -5.80
N LYS A 39 -5.27 -4.53 -6.36
CA LYS A 39 -4.09 -3.80 -6.88
C LYS A 39 -3.12 -3.40 -5.77
N PHE A 40 -3.64 -2.86 -4.66
CA PHE A 40 -2.84 -2.56 -3.47
C PHE A 40 -2.13 -3.79 -2.94
N ASN A 41 -2.85 -4.92 -2.79
CA ASN A 41 -2.26 -6.16 -2.29
C ASN A 41 -1.17 -6.68 -3.22
N ASN A 42 -1.40 -6.62 -4.53
CA ASN A 42 -0.42 -7.05 -5.53
C ASN A 42 0.87 -6.21 -5.45
N VAL A 43 0.75 -4.88 -5.37
CA VAL A 43 1.90 -3.98 -5.18
C VAL A 43 2.59 -4.22 -3.83
N SER A 44 1.82 -4.34 -2.75
CA SER A 44 2.33 -4.63 -1.40
C SER A 44 3.13 -5.94 -1.37
N ASN A 45 2.61 -7.01 -1.97
CA ASN A 45 3.28 -8.30 -2.04
C ASN A 45 4.54 -8.24 -2.91
N ALA A 46 4.49 -7.54 -4.04
CA ALA A 46 5.64 -7.35 -4.91
C ALA A 46 6.76 -6.57 -4.19
N LEU A 47 6.41 -5.48 -3.48
CA LEU A 47 7.35 -4.71 -2.67
C LEU A 47 7.94 -5.53 -1.52
N ALA A 48 7.11 -6.31 -0.81
CA ALA A 48 7.57 -7.18 0.28
C ALA A 48 8.48 -8.32 -0.20
N GLY A 49 8.38 -8.70 -1.48
CA GLY A 49 9.27 -9.69 -2.11
C GLY A 49 10.65 -9.15 -2.50
N LEU A 50 10.86 -7.82 -2.48
CA LEU A 50 12.14 -7.22 -2.79
C LEU A 50 13.04 -7.21 -1.56
N GLN A 51 14.15 -7.96 -1.58
CA GLN A 51 15.09 -8.05 -0.44
C GLN A 51 15.70 -6.70 -0.03
N GLU A 52 15.79 -5.75 -0.96
CA GLU A 52 16.41 -4.44 -0.73
C GLU A 52 15.43 -3.37 -0.26
N VAL A 53 14.16 -3.73 -0.02
CA VAL A 53 13.08 -2.80 0.30
C VAL A 53 12.34 -3.24 1.55
N THR A 54 12.12 -2.31 2.47
CA THR A 54 11.25 -2.51 3.63
C THR A 54 10.10 -1.51 3.57
N ILE A 55 8.86 -1.99 3.65
CA ILE A 55 7.69 -1.12 3.76
C ILE A 55 7.64 -0.59 5.20
N LEU A 56 7.68 0.73 5.36
CA LEU A 56 7.59 1.41 6.65
C LEU A 56 6.15 1.76 7.02
N ASP A 57 5.38 2.19 6.02
CA ASP A 57 4.01 2.66 6.20
C ASP A 57 3.24 2.52 4.88
N CYS A 58 1.92 2.49 4.96
CA CYS A 58 1.05 2.48 3.79
C CYS A 58 -0.20 3.30 4.07
N TRP A 59 -0.71 3.95 3.04
CA TRP A 59 -2.00 4.63 3.09
C TRP A 59 -2.84 4.17 1.91
N LEU A 60 -4.13 4.01 2.17
CA LEU A 60 -5.13 3.73 1.16
C LEU A 60 -6.17 4.84 1.23
N HIS A 61 -6.66 5.23 0.06
CA HIS A 61 -7.78 6.13 -0.01
C HIS A 61 -9.03 5.48 0.61
N GLY A 62 -9.81 6.29 1.34
CA GLY A 62 -10.97 5.81 2.10
C GLY A 62 -12.19 5.52 1.22
N ASP A 63 -12.28 6.19 0.06
CA ASP A 63 -13.24 5.83 -0.98
C ASP A 63 -12.76 4.57 -1.70
N ILE A 64 -13.59 3.55 -1.57
CA ILE A 64 -13.36 2.21 -2.04
C ILE A 64 -13.49 2.07 -3.56
N THR A 65 -13.98 3.11 -4.25
CA THR A 65 -14.07 3.21 -5.72
C THR A 65 -12.84 3.91 -6.31
N LEU A 66 -12.21 4.81 -5.55
CA LEU A 66 -10.96 5.46 -5.89
C LEU A 66 -9.83 4.69 -5.25
N GLU A 67 -9.37 3.63 -5.91
CA GLU A 67 -8.32 2.74 -5.42
C GLU A 67 -6.92 3.41 -5.41
N GLU A 68 -6.79 4.66 -4.94
CA GLU A 68 -5.49 5.30 -4.77
C GLU A 68 -4.82 4.82 -3.49
N PHE A 69 -3.50 4.64 -3.55
CA PHE A 69 -2.74 4.21 -2.40
C PHE A 69 -1.29 4.69 -2.48
N GLU A 70 -0.64 4.78 -1.32
CA GLU A 70 0.78 5.03 -1.21
C GLU A 70 1.48 3.99 -0.32
N PHE A 71 2.76 3.79 -0.60
CA PHE A 71 3.69 3.07 0.25
C PHE A 71 4.86 3.98 0.59
N LYS A 72 5.18 4.08 1.88
CA LYS A 72 6.45 4.62 2.34
C LYS A 72 7.41 3.45 2.51
N ILE A 73 8.50 3.48 1.77
CA ILE A 73 9.51 2.42 1.77
C ILE A 73 10.85 2.94 2.26
N LYS A 74 11.66 2.04 2.79
CA LYS A 74 13.07 2.23 3.11
C LYS A 74 13.91 1.27 2.28
N THR A 75 14.93 1.78 1.61
CA THR A 75 15.87 0.96 0.84
C THR A 75 17.02 0.45 1.72
N SER A 76 17.75 -0.55 1.25
CA SER A 76 18.97 -1.09 1.89
C SER A 76 20.01 -0.01 2.20
N ASN A 77 20.09 1.03 1.36
CA ASN A 77 20.97 2.19 1.55
C ASN A 77 20.46 3.18 2.62
N GLY A 78 19.37 2.86 3.31
CA GLY A 78 18.77 3.68 4.36
C GLY A 78 17.89 4.84 3.88
N LEU A 79 17.79 5.04 2.56
CA LEU A 79 16.99 6.11 1.97
C LEU A 79 15.50 5.78 2.06
N THR A 80 14.69 6.80 2.33
CA THR A 80 13.24 6.68 2.41
C THR A 80 12.59 7.31 1.18
N GLN A 81 11.67 6.58 0.57
CA GLN A 81 10.92 7.03 -0.59
C GLN A 81 9.43 6.80 -0.37
N LYS A 82 8.61 7.72 -0.90
CA LYS A 82 7.16 7.51 -1.03
C LYS A 82 6.85 7.12 -2.46
N LEU A 83 6.07 6.06 -2.62
CA LEU A 83 5.53 5.59 -3.89
C LEU A 83 4.02 5.83 -3.88
N PHE A 84 3.53 6.71 -4.74
CA PHE A 84 2.10 7.02 -4.86
C PHE A 84 1.53 6.41 -6.15
N PHE A 85 0.38 5.75 -6.03
CA PHE A 85 -0.28 5.05 -7.12
C PHE A 85 -1.68 5.61 -7.35
N ALA A 86 -1.76 6.64 -8.19
CA ALA A 86 -3.02 7.22 -8.67
C ALA A 86 -3.84 6.21 -9.48
N GLU A 87 -5.14 6.44 -9.66
CA GLU A 87 -6.03 5.57 -10.46
C GLU A 87 -5.49 5.32 -11.88
N SER A 88 -4.92 6.36 -12.48
CA SER A 88 -4.34 6.31 -13.82
C SER A 88 -2.96 5.65 -13.89
N SER A 89 -2.38 5.19 -12.77
CA SER A 89 -1.03 4.65 -12.77
C SER A 89 -0.99 3.26 -13.44
N PRO A 90 -0.31 3.12 -14.59
CA PRO A 90 -0.30 1.87 -15.34
C PRO A 90 0.42 0.74 -14.60
N ILE A 91 1.29 1.06 -13.64
CA ILE A 91 2.01 0.07 -12.83
C ILE A 91 1.03 -0.80 -12.03
N ARG A 92 -0.14 -0.27 -11.66
CA ARG A 92 -1.14 -0.97 -10.86
C ARG A 92 -1.79 -2.16 -11.58
N GLU A 93 -1.77 -2.13 -12.91
CA GLU A 93 -2.33 -3.20 -13.76
C GLU A 93 -1.30 -4.31 -14.04
N LEU A 94 -0.03 -4.09 -13.68
CA LEU A 94 1.02 -5.06 -13.90
C LEU A 94 0.96 -6.18 -12.86
N VAL A 95 1.45 -7.36 -13.25
CA VAL A 95 1.50 -8.55 -12.39
C VAL A 95 2.86 -9.25 -12.49
N GLY A 96 3.21 -10.01 -11.45
CA GLY A 96 4.42 -10.83 -11.43
C GLY A 96 5.70 -10.06 -11.74
N GLY A 97 6.58 -10.63 -12.58
CA GLY A 97 7.87 -10.02 -12.90
C GLY A 97 7.78 -8.65 -13.59
N GLN A 98 6.70 -8.37 -14.33
CA GLN A 98 6.50 -7.04 -14.94
C GLN A 98 6.28 -5.97 -13.87
N LEU A 99 5.48 -6.27 -12.86
CA LEU A 99 5.25 -5.39 -11.72
C LEU A 99 6.54 -5.19 -10.93
N THR A 100 7.26 -6.27 -10.61
CA THR A 100 8.54 -6.20 -9.89
C THR A 100 9.54 -5.30 -10.61
N ASN A 101 9.71 -5.48 -11.93
CA ASN A 101 10.64 -4.67 -12.72
C ASN A 101 10.21 -3.20 -12.79
N ALA A 102 8.92 -2.93 -12.93
CA ALA A 102 8.40 -1.56 -12.93
C ALA A 102 8.64 -0.86 -11.59
N LEU A 103 8.39 -1.57 -10.47
CA LEU A 103 8.64 -1.04 -9.12
C LEU A 103 10.13 -0.77 -8.88
N LEU A 104 11.02 -1.69 -9.27
CA LEU A 104 12.47 -1.48 -9.15
C LEU A 104 12.91 -0.24 -9.94
N LYS A 105 12.39 -0.06 -11.16
CA LYS A 105 12.67 1.11 -11.98
C LYS A 105 12.18 2.40 -11.33
N GLU A 106 10.96 2.41 -10.79
CA GLU A 106 10.37 3.57 -10.10
C GLU A 106 11.18 3.96 -8.85
N ILE A 107 11.63 2.96 -8.09
CA ILE A 107 12.49 3.16 -6.92
C ILE A 107 13.82 3.77 -7.36
N GLN A 108 14.49 3.19 -8.36
CA GLN A 108 15.77 3.69 -8.84
C GLN A 108 15.68 5.14 -9.37
N LEU A 109 14.60 5.48 -10.08
CA LEU A 109 14.36 6.83 -10.56
C LEU A 109 14.20 7.82 -9.41
N GLY A 110 13.43 7.47 -8.38
CA GLY A 110 13.26 8.35 -7.22
C GLY A 110 14.53 8.51 -6.38
N LEU A 111 15.33 7.46 -6.23
CA LEU A 111 16.65 7.56 -5.58
C LEU A 111 17.59 8.50 -6.35
N THR A 112 17.58 8.41 -7.69
CA THR A 112 18.40 9.29 -8.54
C THR A 112 17.95 10.75 -8.41
N ALA A 113 16.65 11.01 -8.38
CA ALA A 113 16.10 12.35 -8.18
C ALA A 113 16.44 12.93 -6.79
N GLN A 114 16.45 12.10 -5.74
CA GLN A 114 16.88 12.52 -4.41
C GLN A 114 18.39 12.84 -4.37
N ALA A 115 19.21 12.03 -5.06
CA ALA A 115 20.65 12.28 -5.18
C ALA A 115 20.93 13.61 -5.90
N THR A 116 20.23 13.92 -7.00
CA THR A 116 20.42 15.19 -7.72
C THR A 116 19.99 16.40 -6.91
N ASN A 117 18.93 16.30 -6.12
CA ASN A 117 18.45 17.41 -5.28
C ASN A 117 19.25 17.61 -3.98
N SER A 118 20.13 16.68 -3.63
CA SER A 118 20.99 16.77 -2.44
C SER A 118 22.41 17.25 -2.74
N VAL A 119 22.75 17.52 -4.00
CA VAL A 119 24.01 18.19 -4.37
C VAL A 119 23.82 19.70 -4.17
N PRO A 120 24.50 20.34 -3.19
CA PRO A 120 24.57 21.79 -3.14
C PRO A 120 25.32 22.23 -4.38
N TRP A 121 24.79 23.22 -5.12
CA TRP A 121 25.47 23.86 -6.25
C TRP A 121 26.96 24.04 -5.93
N LEU A 122 27.82 23.21 -6.54
CA LEU A 122 29.24 23.46 -6.53
C LEU A 122 29.42 24.75 -7.32
N GLY A 123 29.76 25.81 -6.58
CA GLY A 123 29.96 27.14 -7.10
C GLY A 123 30.89 27.10 -8.31
N PHE A 124 30.32 27.43 -9.46
CA PHE A 124 31.06 28.03 -10.55
C PHE A 124 31.09 29.53 -10.26
N GLU A 125 32.06 29.95 -9.45
CA GLU A 125 32.62 31.30 -9.47
C GLU A 125 34.14 31.21 -9.53
#